data_AF-U3A4G9-F1
#
_entry.id   AF-U3A4G9-F1
#
_cell.length_a   1.000
_cell.length_b   1.000
_cell.length_c   1.000
_cell.angle_alpha   90.00
_cell.angle_beta   90.00
_cell.angle_gamma   90.00
#
_symmetry.space_group_name_H-M   'P 1'
#
loop_
_entity.id
_entity.type
_entity.pdbx_description
1 polymer ?
#
loop_
_entity_poly.entity_id
_entity_poly.type
_entity_poly.pdbx_seq_one_letter_code
_entity_poly.pdbx_strand_id
1 'polypeptide(L)'
;MDIVMNKALIGLALFWGLSANGFATDYIVGSPKELLPYEDVQNFSMVDLNGDGVEELVFVTSDGALKYSQMTALGSGFLSPDDLVNLQDKHYQMNITLSGNFSNTHLYVDPNGRIALFDNLRKQYECHTQTHLDNGTIIAKSIKAEYSFSYVSDHYLVGKVKCVGGNFKQHEEVRFTAQRVY
;
A
#
# COMPACT_ATOMS: atom_id res chain seq x y z
N MET A 1 5.99 -79.15 1.76
CA MET A 1 5.35 -78.24 2.73
C MET A 1 4.34 -77.46 1.93
N ASP A 2 3.08 -77.88 1.99
CA ASP A 2 1.97 -77.32 1.21
C ASP A 2 1.40 -76.04 1.85
N ILE A 3 0.48 -75.44 1.08
CA ILE A 3 -0.60 -74.49 1.44
C ILE A 3 -0.12 -73.04 1.75
N VAL A 4 -0.68 -71.94 1.23
CA VAL A 4 -2.02 -71.58 0.70
C VAL A 4 -1.87 -70.41 -0.29
N MET A 5 -2.58 -70.48 -1.42
CA MET A 5 -2.95 -69.33 -2.25
C MET A 5 -4.17 -68.64 -1.63
N ASN A 6 -4.09 -67.35 -1.27
CA ASN A 6 -5.29 -66.60 -0.85
C ASN A 6 -5.69 -65.61 -1.93
N LYS A 7 -6.83 -65.89 -2.58
CA LYS A 7 -7.55 -64.95 -3.44
C LYS A 7 -8.43 -64.09 -2.55
N ALA A 8 -8.30 -62.76 -2.65
CA ALA A 8 -9.40 -61.85 -2.33
C ALA A 8 -9.50 -60.79 -3.44
N LEU A 9 -10.71 -60.70 -3.96
CA LEU A 9 -11.19 -59.95 -5.11
C LEU A 9 -11.82 -58.63 -4.60
N ILE A 10 -11.88 -57.63 -5.49
CA ILE A 10 -12.82 -56.49 -5.54
C ILE A 10 -12.46 -55.23 -4.73
N GLY A 11 -12.39 -54.12 -5.47
CA GLY A 11 -12.45 -52.76 -4.93
C GLY A 11 -12.14 -51.67 -5.96
N LEU A 12 -12.94 -51.59 -7.03
CA LEU A 12 -12.97 -50.41 -7.90
C LEU A 12 -13.63 -49.26 -7.12
N ALA A 13 -12.88 -48.20 -6.82
CA ALA A 13 -13.43 -46.93 -6.37
C ALA A 13 -12.79 -45.79 -7.14
N LEU A 14 -13.52 -45.32 -8.14
CA LEU A 14 -13.38 -44.00 -8.74
C LEU A 14 -13.54 -42.96 -7.62
N PHE A 15 -12.51 -42.14 -7.36
CA PHE A 15 -12.72 -40.83 -6.78
C PHE A 15 -12.64 -39.78 -7.88
N TRP A 16 -13.84 -39.37 -8.30
CA TRP A 16 -14.07 -38.15 -9.04
C TRP A 16 -13.76 -36.95 -8.15
N GLY A 17 -13.18 -35.91 -8.75
CA GLY A 17 -13.51 -34.52 -8.45
C GLY A 17 -13.22 -34.04 -7.03
N LEU A 18 -12.04 -33.45 -6.86
CA LEU A 18 -12.01 -32.09 -6.34
C LEU A 18 -11.59 -31.19 -7.50
N SER A 19 -12.53 -30.93 -8.41
CA SER A 19 -12.61 -29.58 -8.95
C SER A 19 -12.84 -28.72 -7.72
N ALA A 20 -11.79 -28.04 -7.25
CA ALA A 20 -12.02 -26.82 -6.54
C ALA A 20 -12.79 -25.94 -7.52
N ASN A 21 -14.11 -25.97 -7.40
CA ASN A 21 -14.94 -24.81 -7.70
C ASN A 21 -14.54 -23.76 -6.67
N GLY A 22 -13.31 -23.26 -6.78
CA GLY A 22 -13.02 -21.91 -6.36
C GLY A 22 -13.84 -21.10 -7.34
N PHE A 23 -14.95 -20.56 -6.85
CA PHE A 23 -15.76 -19.62 -7.60
C PHE A 23 -14.79 -18.61 -8.20
N ALA A 24 -14.53 -18.69 -9.50
CA ALA A 24 -14.11 -17.51 -10.24
C ALA A 24 -15.32 -16.60 -10.12
N THR A 25 -15.36 -15.80 -9.05
CA THR A 25 -16.14 -14.58 -9.08
C THR A 25 -15.57 -13.86 -10.28
N ASP A 26 -16.34 -13.80 -11.37
CA ASP A 26 -16.02 -12.96 -12.51
C ASP A 26 -15.76 -11.57 -11.95
N TYR A 27 -14.49 -11.26 -11.73
CA TYR A 27 -14.09 -9.96 -11.27
C TYR A 27 -14.27 -9.10 -12.50
N ILE A 28 -15.38 -8.37 -12.55
CA ILE A 28 -15.60 -7.36 -13.59
C ILE A 28 -14.62 -6.23 -13.27
N VAL A 29 -13.35 -6.43 -13.60
CA VAL A 29 -12.41 -5.33 -13.80
C VAL A 29 -12.97 -4.61 -15.03
N GLY A 30 -13.29 -3.32 -14.89
CA GLY A 30 -13.57 -2.47 -16.05
C GLY A 30 -12.41 -2.51 -17.03
N SER A 31 -12.57 -1.94 -18.23
CA SER A 31 -11.47 -1.96 -19.20
C SER A 31 -10.21 -1.33 -18.57
N PRO A 32 -8.99 -1.86 -18.80
CA PRO A 32 -7.75 -1.28 -18.23
C PRO A 32 -7.60 0.23 -18.47
N LYS A 33 -8.22 0.74 -19.53
CA LYS A 33 -8.31 2.15 -19.89
C LYS A 33 -9.20 2.97 -18.94
N GLU A 34 -10.15 2.37 -18.23
CA GLU A 34 -10.92 3.03 -17.17
C GLU A 34 -10.10 3.19 -15.89
N LEU A 35 -9.20 2.26 -15.61
CA LEU A 35 -8.30 2.31 -14.45
C LEU A 35 -7.06 3.18 -14.71
N LEU A 36 -6.58 3.20 -15.96
CA LEU A 36 -5.41 3.95 -16.39
C LEU A 36 -5.73 4.75 -17.68
N PRO A 37 -6.55 5.80 -17.62
CA PRO A 37 -7.09 6.50 -18.80
C PRO A 37 -6.06 7.25 -19.66
N TYR A 38 -4.84 7.40 -19.17
CA TYR A 38 -3.73 8.04 -19.87
C TYR A 38 -2.60 7.08 -20.24
N GLU A 39 -2.80 5.78 -20.01
CA GLU A 39 -1.81 4.75 -20.29
C GLU A 39 -2.24 3.90 -21.49
N ASP A 40 -1.29 3.58 -22.34
CA ASP A 40 -1.51 2.67 -23.46
C ASP A 40 -1.20 1.23 -23.01
N VAL A 41 -2.17 0.60 -22.34
CA VAL A 41 -2.05 -0.75 -21.78
C VAL A 41 -2.15 -1.81 -22.89
N GLN A 42 -1.12 -2.64 -23.01
CA GLN A 42 -1.07 -3.77 -23.95
C GLN A 42 -1.53 -5.08 -23.32
N ASN A 43 -1.21 -5.30 -22.05
CA ASN A 43 -1.56 -6.53 -21.35
C ASN A 43 -1.81 -6.28 -19.86
N PHE A 44 -2.52 -7.20 -19.20
CA PHE A 44 -2.63 -7.24 -17.75
C PHE A 44 -2.61 -8.69 -17.22
N SER A 45 -2.19 -8.87 -15.97
CA SER A 45 -2.10 -10.17 -15.30
C SER A 45 -2.33 -10.04 -13.81
N MET A 46 -2.82 -11.12 -13.19
CA MET A 46 -2.88 -11.26 -11.73
C MET A 46 -1.67 -12.05 -11.25
N VAL A 47 -0.92 -11.53 -10.29
CA VAL A 47 0.24 -12.21 -9.70
C VAL A 47 0.48 -11.71 -8.28
N ASP A 48 0.68 -12.64 -7.35
CA ASP A 48 1.19 -12.32 -6.01
C ASP A 48 2.66 -11.90 -6.14
N LEU A 49 2.90 -10.59 -6.11
CA LEU A 49 4.25 -10.03 -6.26
C LEU A 49 5.01 -10.02 -4.93
N ASN A 50 4.32 -10.05 -3.79
CA ASN A 50 4.92 -9.77 -2.48
C ASN A 50 4.96 -11.00 -1.55
N GLY A 51 4.39 -12.13 -1.97
CA GLY A 51 4.38 -13.41 -1.27
C GLY A 51 3.43 -13.45 -0.07
N ASP A 52 2.44 -12.57 0.01
CA ASP A 52 1.46 -12.53 1.11
C ASP A 52 0.23 -13.42 0.86
N GLY A 53 0.17 -14.07 -0.32
CA GLY A 53 -0.93 -14.93 -0.74
C GLY A 53 -2.06 -14.18 -1.45
N VAL A 54 -1.88 -12.91 -1.79
CA VAL A 54 -2.85 -12.05 -2.47
C VAL A 54 -2.29 -11.63 -3.82
N GLU A 55 -3.09 -11.78 -4.88
CA GLU A 55 -2.63 -11.38 -6.22
C GLU A 55 -2.82 -9.88 -6.46
N GLU A 56 -1.78 -9.20 -6.96
CA GLU A 56 -1.86 -7.85 -7.51
C GLU A 56 -2.30 -7.88 -8.98
N LEU A 57 -3.04 -6.85 -9.40
CA LEU A 57 -3.31 -6.58 -10.81
C LEU A 57 -2.13 -5.81 -11.41
N VAL A 58 -1.42 -6.44 -12.34
CA VAL A 58 -0.27 -5.89 -13.07
C VAL A 58 -0.69 -5.54 -14.49
N PHE A 59 -0.22 -4.40 -15.01
CA PHE A 59 -0.42 -3.89 -16.35
C PHE A 59 0.93 -3.73 -17.05
N VAL A 60 1.00 -4.12 -18.32
CA VAL A 60 2.14 -3.86 -19.21
C VAL A 60 1.69 -2.82 -20.21
N THR A 61 2.35 -1.68 -20.25
CA THR A 61 2.09 -0.62 -21.25
C THR A 61 2.86 -0.85 -22.54
N SER A 62 2.49 -0.15 -23.61
CA SER A 62 3.08 -0.31 -24.95
C SER A 62 4.54 0.12 -25.06
N ASP A 63 4.99 0.97 -24.14
CA ASP A 63 6.39 1.33 -23.95
C ASP A 63 7.16 0.32 -23.07
N GLY A 64 6.51 -0.76 -22.63
CA GLY A 64 7.11 -1.84 -21.85
C GLY A 64 7.19 -1.56 -20.35
N ALA A 65 6.54 -0.50 -19.84
CA ALA A 65 6.50 -0.26 -18.39
C ALA A 65 5.50 -1.19 -17.69
N LEU A 66 5.86 -1.61 -16.47
CA LEU A 66 4.98 -2.35 -15.57
C LEU A 66 4.31 -1.38 -14.59
N LYS A 67 2.99 -1.41 -14.52
CA LYS A 67 2.19 -0.69 -13.52
C LYS A 67 1.36 -1.70 -12.74
N TYR A 68 1.08 -1.47 -11.47
CA TYR A 68 0.29 -2.42 -10.69
C TYR A 68 -0.69 -1.70 -9.77
N SER A 69 -1.81 -2.36 -9.50
CA SER A 69 -2.85 -1.96 -8.56
C SER A 69 -3.23 -3.17 -7.73
N GLN A 70 -3.29 -3.04 -6.41
CA GLN A 70 -3.70 -4.15 -5.55
C GLN A 70 -5.18 -4.50 -5.78
N MET A 71 -5.50 -5.79 -5.82
CA MET A 71 -6.89 -6.25 -5.73
C MET A 71 -7.29 -6.29 -4.26
N THR A 72 -7.91 -5.20 -3.80
CA THR A 72 -8.35 -5.01 -2.41
C THR A 72 -9.44 -6.01 -1.95
N ALA A 73 -9.91 -6.91 -2.81
CA ALA A 73 -10.98 -7.86 -2.52
C ALA A 73 -10.52 -9.21 -1.92
N LEU A 74 -9.22 -9.53 -1.94
CA LEU A 74 -8.68 -10.79 -1.39
C LEU A 74 -7.76 -10.60 -0.16
N GLY A 75 -7.39 -9.34 0.13
CA GLY A 75 -6.95 -8.89 1.44
C GLY A 75 -5.51 -9.24 1.83
N SER A 76 -4.65 -8.28 2.21
CA SER A 76 -5.04 -6.96 2.73
C SER A 76 -4.76 -5.82 1.75
N GLY A 77 -5.76 -5.50 0.94
CA GLY A 77 -5.95 -4.13 0.46
C GLY A 77 -6.14 -3.17 1.63
N PHE A 78 -6.07 -1.86 1.34
CA PHE A 78 -6.30 -0.73 2.27
C PHE A 78 -5.79 -0.94 3.69
N LEU A 79 -4.71 -0.22 4.05
CA LEU A 79 -4.21 -0.04 5.41
C LEU A 79 -5.25 -0.35 6.49
N SER A 80 -4.94 -1.24 7.41
CA SER A 80 -5.74 -1.48 8.61
C SER A 80 -5.30 -0.53 9.74
N PRO A 81 -6.12 -0.35 10.79
CA PRO A 81 -5.67 0.37 11.99
C PRO A 81 -4.37 -0.20 12.61
N ASP A 82 -4.11 -1.51 12.46
CA ASP A 82 -2.88 -2.13 12.97
C ASP A 82 -1.64 -1.68 12.18
N ASP A 83 -1.80 -1.35 10.90
CA ASP A 83 -0.72 -0.81 10.06
C ASP A 83 -0.33 0.62 10.46
N LEU A 84 -1.24 1.37 11.11
CA LEU A 84 -0.88 2.66 11.72
C LEU A 84 0.10 2.48 12.87
N VAL A 85 0.01 1.37 13.62
CA VAL A 85 0.96 1.05 14.68
C VAL A 85 2.35 0.81 14.09
N ASN A 86 2.42 0.13 12.95
CA ASN A 86 3.67 -0.11 12.23
C ASN A 86 4.33 1.20 11.76
N LEU A 87 3.60 2.30 11.63
CA LEU A 87 4.16 3.59 11.25
C LEU A 87 4.74 4.39 12.41
N GLN A 88 4.39 4.05 13.65
CA GLN A 88 4.80 4.79 14.84
C GLN A 88 6.31 4.73 15.04
N ASP A 89 6.83 5.80 15.63
CA ASP A 89 8.25 6.00 15.94
C ASP A 89 9.18 5.84 14.74
N LYS A 90 8.78 6.41 13.60
CA LYS A 90 9.55 6.35 12.35
C LYS A 90 9.76 7.72 11.73
N HIS A 91 10.98 7.91 11.24
CA HIS A 91 11.40 9.09 10.49
C HIS A 91 11.45 8.77 9.01
N TYR A 92 11.00 9.72 8.19
CA TYR A 92 11.05 9.64 6.74
C TYR A 92 11.63 10.94 6.19
N GLN A 93 12.50 10.83 5.20
CA GLN A 93 12.95 11.96 4.42
C GLN A 93 12.09 12.04 3.16
N MET A 94 11.44 13.19 2.96
CA MET A 94 10.67 13.46 1.76
C MET A 94 11.59 13.78 0.59
N ASN A 95 11.15 13.50 -0.64
CA ASN A 95 11.83 13.89 -1.86
C ASN A 95 11.69 15.39 -2.19
N ILE A 96 10.90 16.12 -1.41
CA ILE A 96 10.66 17.55 -1.57
C ILE A 96 11.14 18.36 -0.36
N THR A 97 11.40 19.64 -0.60
CA THR A 97 11.55 20.67 0.44
C THR A 97 10.28 21.50 0.45
N LEU A 98 9.64 21.63 1.61
CA LEU A 98 8.46 22.50 1.74
C LEU A 98 8.88 23.97 1.83
N SER A 99 8.02 24.86 1.34
CA SER A 99 8.24 26.31 1.47
C SER A 99 8.47 26.70 2.94
N GLY A 100 9.49 27.53 3.18
CA GLY A 100 9.92 27.94 4.53
C GLY A 100 10.92 26.99 5.21
N ASN A 101 11.26 25.87 4.56
CA ASN A 101 12.36 25.00 4.94
C ASN A 101 13.53 25.15 3.93
N PHE A 102 14.74 24.70 4.32
CA PHE A 102 15.96 24.88 3.52
C PHE A 102 16.68 23.56 3.18
N SER A 103 16.09 22.42 3.54
CA SER A 103 16.52 21.09 3.10
C SER A 103 15.30 20.20 2.92
N ASN A 104 15.50 19.00 2.37
CA ASN A 104 14.47 17.98 2.29
C ASN A 104 13.72 17.88 3.63
N THR A 105 12.40 17.89 3.53
CA THR A 105 11.55 17.88 4.71
C THR A 105 11.59 16.50 5.34
N HIS A 106 11.79 16.44 6.65
CA HIS A 106 11.68 15.19 7.41
C HIS A 106 10.29 15.09 8.02
N LEU A 107 9.63 13.98 7.77
CA LEU A 107 8.36 13.58 8.38
C LEU A 107 8.66 12.62 9.52
N TYR A 108 7.97 12.80 10.65
CA TYR A 108 8.04 11.89 11.78
C TYR A 108 6.62 11.47 12.16
N VAL A 109 6.44 10.18 12.38
CA VAL A 109 5.25 9.64 13.03
C VAL A 109 5.65 9.30 14.46
N ASP A 110 5.06 9.99 15.44
CA ASP A 110 5.41 9.83 16.85
C ASP A 110 4.86 8.51 17.44
N PRO A 111 5.25 8.13 18.67
CA PRO A 111 4.79 6.89 19.29
C PRO A 111 3.28 6.83 19.57
N ASN A 112 2.55 7.95 19.41
CA ASN A 112 1.10 8.01 19.56
C ASN A 112 0.38 8.05 18.19
N GLY A 113 1.12 7.87 17.09
CA GLY A 113 0.57 7.94 15.74
C GLY A 113 0.22 9.36 15.31
N ARG A 114 0.89 10.39 15.83
CA ARG A 114 0.77 11.75 15.28
C ARG A 114 1.86 11.99 14.26
N ILE A 115 1.51 12.66 13.17
CA ILE A 115 2.47 13.11 12.17
C ILE A 115 2.94 14.50 12.53
N ALA A 116 4.23 14.74 12.36
CA ALA A 116 4.82 16.07 12.39
C ALA A 116 5.92 16.19 11.33
N LEU A 117 6.31 17.43 11.04
CA LEU A 117 7.44 17.74 10.17
C LEU A 117 8.54 18.43 10.96
N PHE A 118 9.80 18.08 10.70
CA PHE A 118 10.94 18.69 11.36
C PHE A 118 11.27 20.06 10.76
N ASP A 119 11.11 21.12 11.56
CA ASP A 119 11.54 22.48 11.23
C ASP A 119 13.04 22.60 11.50
N ASN A 120 13.84 22.59 10.43
CA ASN A 120 15.31 22.63 10.53
C ASN A 120 15.87 23.91 11.17
N LEU A 121 15.12 25.01 11.13
CA LEU A 121 15.56 26.30 11.68
C LEU A 121 15.31 26.36 13.18
N ARG A 122 14.14 25.90 13.63
CA ARG A 122 13.77 25.89 15.05
C ARG A 122 14.24 24.63 15.78
N LYS A 123 14.72 23.63 15.05
CA LYS A 123 15.14 22.33 15.59
C LYS A 123 14.02 21.65 16.38
N GLN A 124 12.80 21.73 15.87
CA GLN A 124 11.61 21.16 16.53
C GLN A 124 10.62 20.59 15.52
N TYR A 125 9.73 19.74 16.00
CA TYR A 125 8.63 19.21 15.20
C TYR A 125 7.46 20.18 15.19
N GLU A 126 6.91 20.44 14.01
CA GLU A 126 5.77 21.32 13.76
C GLU A 126 4.68 20.58 12.98
N CYS A 127 3.50 21.21 12.83
CA CYS A 127 2.38 20.64 12.08
C CYS A 127 1.84 19.30 12.64
N HIS A 128 1.99 19.09 13.95
CA HIS A 128 1.47 17.94 14.69
C HIS A 128 -0.01 17.70 14.43
N THR A 129 -0.34 16.51 13.92
CA THR A 129 -1.72 16.12 13.63
C THR A 129 -1.94 14.63 13.84
N GLN A 130 -3.07 14.24 14.44
CA GLN A 130 -3.43 12.85 14.65
C GLN A 130 -3.76 12.17 13.32
N THR A 131 -3.24 10.96 13.11
CA THR A 131 -3.63 10.14 11.96
C THR A 131 -4.97 9.48 12.17
N HIS A 132 -5.75 9.46 11.10
CA HIS A 132 -6.93 8.64 10.95
C HIS A 132 -6.81 7.86 9.65
N LEU A 133 -7.35 6.66 9.67
CA LEU A 133 -7.51 5.87 8.47
C LEU A 133 -8.87 6.17 7.86
N ASP A 134 -8.87 6.54 6.59
CA ASP A 134 -10.09 6.73 5.82
C ASP A 134 -9.93 6.02 4.47
N ASN A 135 -10.73 4.96 4.27
CA ASN A 135 -10.70 4.12 3.07
C ASN A 135 -9.26 3.76 2.64
N GLY A 136 -8.48 3.24 3.59
CA GLY A 136 -7.09 2.81 3.38
C GLY A 136 -6.07 3.90 3.01
N THR A 137 -6.46 5.16 3.16
CA THR A 137 -5.56 6.31 3.08
C THR A 137 -5.39 6.88 4.48
N ILE A 138 -4.17 7.25 4.83
CA ILE A 138 -3.92 7.96 6.08
C ILE A 138 -4.20 9.42 5.86
N ILE A 139 -5.15 9.93 6.62
CA ILE A 139 -5.52 11.33 6.64
C ILE A 139 -5.16 11.90 8.00
N ALA A 140 -4.54 13.07 8.02
CA ALA A 140 -4.31 13.82 9.24
C ALA A 140 -4.60 15.29 8.95
N LYS A 141 -5.59 15.87 9.63
CA LYS A 141 -6.00 17.27 9.40
C LYS A 141 -6.09 18.08 10.69
N SER A 142 -5.48 19.26 10.67
CA SER A 142 -5.57 20.30 11.70
C SER A 142 -5.68 21.67 11.02
N ILE A 143 -5.82 22.73 11.83
CA ILE A 143 -5.85 24.11 11.31
C ILE A 143 -4.53 24.48 10.60
N LYS A 144 -3.41 23.86 11.00
CA LYS A 144 -2.07 24.20 10.50
C LYS A 144 -1.53 23.21 9.47
N ALA A 145 -2.14 22.03 9.33
CA ALA A 145 -1.58 20.98 8.50
C ALA A 145 -2.64 20.02 7.96
N GLU A 146 -2.44 19.55 6.74
CA GLU A 146 -3.23 18.50 6.11
C GLU A 146 -2.27 17.50 5.45
N TYR A 147 -2.48 16.23 5.74
CA TYR A 147 -1.74 15.11 5.18
C TYR A 147 -2.75 14.12 4.59
N SER A 148 -2.42 13.58 3.43
CA SER A 148 -3.11 12.44 2.83
C SER A 148 -2.06 11.57 2.19
N PHE A 149 -1.88 10.33 2.64
CA PHE A 149 -0.88 9.43 2.06
C PHE A 149 -1.36 7.99 2.01
N SER A 150 -0.97 7.33 0.94
CA SER A 150 -1.09 5.90 0.78
C SER A 150 0.17 5.28 1.35
N TYR A 151 -0.02 4.31 2.23
CA TYR A 151 1.09 3.47 2.65
C TYR A 151 1.44 2.52 1.53
N VAL A 152 2.70 2.55 1.12
CA VAL A 152 3.23 1.63 0.12
C VAL A 152 4.01 0.51 0.82
N SER A 153 4.81 0.87 1.82
CA SER A 153 5.48 -0.08 2.72
C SER A 153 5.99 0.61 4.00
N ASP A 154 6.56 -0.18 4.90
CA ASP A 154 7.16 0.28 6.16
C ASP A 154 8.39 1.19 5.96
N HIS A 155 8.91 1.24 4.73
CA HIS A 155 10.05 2.05 4.31
C HIS A 155 9.66 3.18 3.34
N TYR A 156 8.44 3.19 2.81
CA TYR A 156 8.07 4.09 1.73
C TYR A 156 6.63 4.59 1.82
N LEU A 157 6.50 5.92 1.79
CA LEU A 157 5.22 6.62 1.82
C LEU A 157 5.08 7.46 0.55
N VAL A 158 3.85 7.55 0.04
CA VAL A 158 3.51 8.45 -1.06
C VAL A 158 2.25 9.20 -0.69
N GLY A 159 2.25 10.51 -0.90
CA GLY A 159 1.08 11.28 -0.57
C GLY A 159 1.19 12.75 -0.89
N LYS A 160 0.44 13.50 -0.11
CA LYS A 160 0.27 14.94 -0.25
C LYS A 160 0.32 15.60 1.11
N VAL A 161 0.83 16.82 1.13
CA VAL A 161 0.97 17.59 2.35
C VAL A 161 0.73 19.08 2.10
N LYS A 162 0.17 19.71 3.13
CA LYS A 162 0.09 21.15 3.34
C LYS A 162 0.46 21.43 4.79
N CYS A 163 1.30 22.44 5.04
CA CYS A 163 1.75 22.77 6.39
C CYS A 163 2.15 24.24 6.50
N VAL A 164 1.55 24.93 7.46
CA VAL A 164 1.78 26.36 7.76
C VAL A 164 2.17 26.60 9.23
N GLY A 165 2.61 25.55 9.93
CA GLY A 165 3.12 25.60 11.30
C GLY A 165 4.61 25.98 11.36
N GLY A 166 5.05 26.60 12.45
CA GLY A 166 6.43 27.06 12.61
C GLY A 166 6.90 27.96 11.46
N ASN A 167 8.03 27.59 10.86
CA ASN A 167 8.58 28.28 9.68
C ASN A 167 8.02 27.76 8.35
N PHE A 168 7.28 26.65 8.33
CA PHE A 168 6.65 26.19 7.10
C PHE A 168 5.62 27.21 6.60
N LYS A 169 5.64 27.45 5.29
CA LYS A 169 4.73 28.35 4.53
C LYS A 169 4.13 27.63 3.33
N GLN A 170 3.90 26.33 3.45
CA GLN A 170 3.30 25.51 2.41
C GLN A 170 1.78 25.63 2.48
N HIS A 171 1.24 26.68 1.85
CA HIS A 171 -0.20 26.95 1.82
C HIS A 171 -0.98 26.04 0.86
N GLU A 172 -0.32 25.60 -0.21
CA GLU A 172 -0.89 24.71 -1.22
C GLU A 172 -0.53 23.26 -0.94
N GLU A 173 -1.44 22.35 -1.30
CA GLU A 173 -1.20 20.92 -1.28
C GLU A 173 -0.14 20.53 -2.31
N VAL A 174 0.91 19.84 -1.88
CA VAL A 174 1.98 19.34 -2.75
C VAL A 174 2.16 17.84 -2.57
N ARG A 175 2.47 17.15 -3.68
CA ARG A 175 2.72 15.71 -3.70
C ARG A 175 4.16 15.41 -3.26
N PHE A 176 4.35 14.31 -2.56
CA PHE A 176 5.66 13.84 -2.13
C PHE A 176 5.76 12.32 -2.17
N THR A 177 6.99 11.85 -2.22
CA THR A 177 7.38 10.50 -1.79
C THR A 177 8.32 10.65 -0.59
N ALA A 178 8.31 9.68 0.33
CA ALA A 178 9.17 9.72 1.50
C ALA A 178 9.75 8.34 1.80
N GLN A 179 11.05 8.31 2.08
CA GLN A 179 11.80 7.10 2.40
C GLN A 179 12.19 7.11 3.87
N ARG A 180 12.06 5.96 4.53
CA ARG A 180 12.45 5.82 5.93
C ARG A 180 13.95 6.08 6.10
N VAL A 181 14.29 6.81 7.15
CA VAL A 181 15.65 7.06 7.61
C VAL A 181 15.86 6.40 8.97
N TYR A 182 16.99 5.73 9.14
CA TYR A 182 17.39 5.04 10.37
C TYR A 182 18.23 5.95 11.27
#